data_AF-A0A973GY28-F1
#
_entry.id   AF-A0A973GY28-F1
#
_cell.length_a   1.000
_cell.length_b   1.000
_cell.length_c   1.000
_cell.angle_alpha   90.00
_cell.angle_beta   90.00
_cell.angle_gamma   90.00
#
_symmetry.space_group_name_H-M   'P 1'
#
loop_
_entity.id
_entity.type
_entity.pdbx_description
1 polymer ?
#
loop_
_entity_poly.entity_id
_entity_poly.type
_entity_poly.pdbx_seq_one_letter_code
_entity_poly.pdbx_strand_id
1 'polypeptide(L)'
;SVGPFYCSQDQTIYIDLIFYKQLRTQFNAPGDFAMAYVIAHEVGHHIQYLTGILDEYNSLRSQMSTTEFNRLTVRLELQADYLAGVWAKHVQGMGYLEEGDLDEALNAASAVGDDRIQEQATGRVNPDNFTHGTSEQRRTWFYKGFTNGDLEEWDTFSLEEIMVSRFNLS
;
A
#
# COMPACT_ATOMS: atom_id res chain seq x y z
N SER A 1 -9.68 -9.67 -11.41
CA SER A 1 -9.48 -8.22 -11.60
C SER A 1 -8.03 -7.95 -11.27
N VAL A 2 -7.35 -7.19 -12.12
CA VAL A 2 -6.09 -6.54 -11.77
C VAL A 2 -6.56 -5.29 -11.03
N GLY A 3 -6.17 -5.11 -9.77
CA GLY A 3 -6.60 -3.93 -8.99
C GLY A 3 -6.22 -2.61 -9.67
N PRO A 4 -6.57 -1.46 -9.09
CA PRO A 4 -6.06 -0.16 -9.52
C PRO A 4 -4.54 -0.19 -9.63
N PHE A 5 -3.99 0.54 -10.60
CA PHE A 5 -2.55 0.62 -10.78
C PHE A 5 -2.13 1.91 -11.52
N TYR A 6 -0.95 2.40 -11.19
CA TYR A 6 -0.23 3.44 -11.92
C TYR A 6 0.68 2.84 -13.01
N CYS A 7 0.64 3.42 -14.22
CA CYS A 7 1.53 3.07 -15.32
C CYS A 7 2.57 4.17 -15.53
N SER A 8 3.86 3.87 -15.32
CA SER A 8 4.93 4.86 -15.51
C SER A 8 5.21 5.20 -16.97
N GLN A 9 4.81 4.34 -17.92
CA GLN A 9 5.08 4.52 -19.35
C GLN A 9 4.22 5.64 -19.97
N ASP A 10 2.99 5.80 -19.50
CA ASP A 10 2.05 6.84 -19.94
C ASP A 10 1.58 7.76 -18.79
N GLN A 11 2.13 7.57 -17.60
CA GLN A 11 1.87 8.36 -16.39
C GLN A 11 0.39 8.40 -16.00
N THR A 12 -0.33 7.29 -16.22
CA THR A 12 -1.78 7.21 -16.02
C THR A 12 -2.13 6.26 -14.87
N ILE A 13 -3.11 6.66 -14.05
CA ILE A 13 -3.75 5.79 -13.06
C ILE A 13 -4.95 5.11 -13.70
N TYR A 14 -4.95 3.78 -13.68
CA TYR A 14 -6.05 2.95 -14.15
C TYR A 14 -6.88 2.46 -12.97
N ILE A 15 -8.19 2.70 -13.00
CA ILE A 15 -9.10 2.34 -11.92
C ILE A 15 -10.08 1.27 -12.42
N ASP A 16 -10.02 0.08 -11.82
CA ASP A 16 -11.01 -0.97 -12.06
C ASP A 16 -12.28 -0.72 -11.21
N LEU A 17 -13.38 -0.40 -11.87
CA LEU A 17 -14.68 -0.19 -11.23
C LEU A 17 -15.26 -1.47 -10.59
N ILE A 18 -14.80 -2.65 -10.99
CA ILE A 18 -15.15 -3.91 -10.33
C ILE A 18 -14.46 -3.98 -8.96
N PHE A 19 -13.18 -3.62 -8.88
CA PHE A 19 -12.45 -3.56 -7.62
C PHE A 19 -13.09 -2.56 -6.65
N TYR A 20 -13.51 -1.40 -7.14
CA TYR A 20 -14.25 -0.43 -6.33
C TYR A 20 -15.53 -1.03 -5.70
N LYS A 21 -16.29 -1.82 -6.46
CA LYS A 21 -17.47 -2.53 -5.92
C LYS A 21 -17.06 -3.59 -4.90
N GLN A 22 -15.95 -4.29 -5.11
CA GLN A 22 -15.43 -5.28 -4.16
C GLN A 22 -14.98 -4.63 -2.85
N LEU A 23 -14.28 -3.50 -2.88
CA LEU A 23 -13.94 -2.70 -1.69
C LEU A 23 -15.17 -2.35 -0.86
N ARG A 24 -16.22 -1.82 -1.51
CA ARG A 24 -17.46 -1.46 -0.82
C ARG A 24 -18.22 -2.66 -0.24
N THR A 25 -18.24 -3.79 -0.95
CA THR A 25 -19.16 -4.91 -0.63
C THR A 25 -18.52 -6.07 0.13
N GLN A 26 -17.26 -6.42 -0.18
CA GLN A 26 -16.57 -7.57 0.40
C GLN A 26 -15.63 -7.18 1.54
N PHE A 27 -15.06 -5.98 1.48
CA PHE A 27 -14.07 -5.53 2.45
C PHE A 27 -14.63 -4.64 3.56
N ASN A 28 -15.95 -4.38 3.54
CA ASN A 28 -16.69 -3.61 4.54
C ASN A 28 -16.04 -2.23 4.82
N ALA A 29 -15.52 -1.60 3.76
CA ALA A 29 -15.04 -0.22 3.73
C ALA A 29 -16.02 0.62 2.86
N PRO A 30 -17.22 0.95 3.37
CA PRO A 30 -18.32 1.45 2.54
C PRO A 30 -18.25 2.94 2.17
N GLY A 31 -17.32 3.74 2.69
CA GLY A 31 -17.26 5.16 2.40
C GLY A 31 -16.39 5.56 1.21
N ASP A 32 -16.45 6.85 0.90
CA ASP A 32 -15.73 7.49 -0.19
C ASP A 32 -14.22 7.62 0.08
N PHE A 33 -13.82 7.72 1.34
CA PHE A 33 -12.42 7.90 1.71
C PHE A 33 -11.57 6.64 1.47
N ALA A 34 -12.17 5.44 1.53
CA ALA A 34 -11.51 4.20 1.11
C ALA A 34 -11.02 4.25 -0.35
N MET A 35 -11.79 4.88 -1.25
CA MET A 35 -11.37 5.07 -2.64
C MET A 35 -10.35 6.21 -2.77
N ALA A 36 -10.48 7.25 -1.95
CA ALA A 36 -9.51 8.33 -1.92
C ALA A 36 -8.13 7.82 -1.49
N TYR A 37 -8.06 6.90 -0.52
CA TYR A 37 -6.84 6.18 -0.16
C TYR A 37 -6.22 5.45 -1.35
N VAL A 38 -7.01 4.66 -2.10
CA VAL A 38 -6.52 3.93 -3.28
C VAL A 38 -5.93 4.89 -4.31
N ILE A 39 -6.62 5.99 -4.61
CA ILE A 39 -6.11 6.99 -5.57
C ILE A 39 -4.81 7.62 -5.04
N ALA A 40 -4.76 7.98 -3.76
CA ALA A 40 -3.57 8.55 -3.14
C ALA A 40 -2.38 7.58 -3.16
N HIS A 41 -2.64 6.28 -2.99
CA HIS A 41 -1.64 5.22 -3.12
C HIS A 41 -1.08 5.17 -4.55
N GLU A 42 -1.94 5.17 -5.58
CA GLU A 42 -1.48 5.20 -6.97
C GLU A 42 -0.72 6.49 -7.34
N VAL A 43 -1.10 7.63 -6.73
CA VAL A 43 -0.31 8.87 -6.82
C VAL A 43 1.05 8.70 -6.11
N GLY A 44 1.13 7.90 -5.05
CA GLY A 44 2.39 7.51 -4.41
C GLY A 44 3.36 6.85 -5.39
N HIS A 45 2.87 5.95 -6.25
CA HIS A 45 3.69 5.38 -7.33
C HIS A 45 4.12 6.41 -8.38
N HIS A 46 3.28 7.40 -8.67
CA HIS A 46 3.69 8.53 -9.52
C HIS A 46 4.81 9.36 -8.87
N ILE A 47 4.76 9.58 -7.55
CA ILE A 47 5.85 10.24 -6.82
C ILE A 47 7.14 9.41 -6.91
N GLN A 48 7.05 8.08 -6.73
CA GLN A 48 8.19 7.17 -6.90
C GLN A 48 8.79 7.21 -8.31
N TYR A 49 7.96 7.44 -9.33
CA TYR A 49 8.42 7.68 -10.69
C TYR A 49 9.20 8.99 -10.78
N LEU A 50 8.62 10.10 -10.30
CA LEU A 50 9.24 11.43 -10.36
C LEU A 50 10.55 11.52 -9.59
N THR A 51 10.73 10.72 -8.52
CA THR A 51 11.94 10.68 -7.70
C THR A 51 12.99 9.69 -8.19
N GLY A 52 12.72 8.93 -9.26
CA GLY A 52 13.64 7.93 -9.83
C GLY A 52 13.65 6.57 -9.12
N ILE A 53 12.83 6.39 -8.07
CA ILE A 53 12.73 5.13 -7.33
C ILE A 53 12.23 3.99 -8.22
N LEU A 54 11.24 4.25 -9.09
CA LEU A 54 10.76 3.23 -10.03
C LEU A 54 11.82 2.81 -11.05
N ASP A 55 12.69 3.73 -11.48
CA ASP A 55 13.77 3.39 -12.42
C ASP A 55 14.80 2.47 -11.76
N GLU A 56 15.18 2.77 -10.51
CA GLU A 56 16.07 1.92 -9.71
C GLU A 56 15.43 0.55 -9.45
N TYR A 57 14.18 0.52 -8.98
CA TYR A 57 13.40 -0.70 -8.78
C TYR A 57 13.39 -1.59 -10.03
N ASN A 58 13.08 -1.02 -11.20
CA ASN A 58 13.02 -1.76 -12.46
C ASN A 58 14.39 -2.31 -12.88
N SER A 59 15.47 -1.57 -12.61
CA SER A 59 16.84 -2.00 -12.95
C SER A 59 17.31 -3.23 -12.17
N LEU A 60 16.77 -3.44 -10.95
CA LEU A 60 17.15 -4.54 -10.07
C LEU A 60 16.44 -5.86 -10.44
N ARG A 61 15.37 -5.81 -11.23
CA ARG A 61 14.54 -6.99 -11.54
C ARG A 61 15.30 -8.14 -12.18
N SER A 62 16.22 -7.87 -13.09
CA SER A 62 17.04 -8.91 -13.74
C SER A 62 18.22 -9.39 -12.89
N GLN A 63 18.44 -8.78 -11.73
CA GLN A 63 19.61 -9.01 -10.88
C GLN A 63 19.27 -9.85 -9.63
N MET A 64 17.98 -10.11 -9.38
CA MET A 64 17.47 -10.73 -8.16
C MET A 64 16.68 -12.00 -8.47
N SER A 65 16.61 -12.91 -7.50
CA SER A 65 15.62 -13.99 -7.55
C SER A 65 14.20 -13.44 -7.42
N THR A 66 13.20 -14.22 -7.83
CA THR A 66 11.78 -13.84 -7.69
C THR A 66 11.44 -13.49 -6.24
N THR A 67 11.91 -14.27 -5.26
CA THR A 67 11.61 -14.03 -3.85
C THR A 67 12.24 -12.74 -3.32
N GLU A 68 13.49 -12.44 -3.73
CA GLU A 68 14.14 -11.17 -3.37
C GLU A 68 13.42 -9.98 -4.00
N PHE A 69 13.05 -10.10 -5.28
CA PHE A 69 12.32 -9.06 -5.99
C PHE A 69 10.90 -8.83 -5.44
N ASN A 70 10.24 -9.90 -4.99
CA ASN A 70 8.97 -9.82 -4.27
C ASN A 70 9.10 -9.01 -2.98
N ARG A 71 10.15 -9.25 -2.19
CA ARG A 71 10.43 -8.45 -0.97
C ARG A 71 10.71 -6.98 -1.30
N LEU A 72 11.39 -6.70 -2.42
CA LEU A 72 11.59 -5.34 -2.90
C LEU A 72 10.26 -4.68 -3.31
N THR A 73 9.39 -5.42 -3.99
CA THR A 73 8.04 -4.97 -4.36
C THR A 73 7.22 -4.60 -3.12
N VAL A 74 7.25 -5.42 -2.07
CA VAL A 74 6.57 -5.09 -0.80
C VAL A 74 7.06 -3.74 -0.25
N ARG A 75 8.36 -3.46 -0.28
CA ARG A 75 8.89 -2.16 0.20
C ARG A 75 8.37 -0.99 -0.64
N LEU A 76 8.30 -1.17 -1.96
CA LEU A 76 7.75 -0.18 -2.88
C LEU A 76 6.28 0.16 -2.54
N GLU A 77 5.46 -0.87 -2.33
CA GLU A 77 4.04 -0.74 -1.98
C GLU A 77 3.85 -0.05 -0.62
N LEU A 78 4.65 -0.42 0.37
CA LEU A 78 4.59 0.21 1.71
C LEU A 78 4.99 1.69 1.69
N GLN A 79 5.87 2.10 0.78
CA GLN A 79 6.20 3.52 0.62
C GLN A 79 5.06 4.27 -0.05
N ALA A 80 4.35 3.65 -1.01
CA ALA A 80 3.14 4.24 -1.58
C ALA A 80 2.03 4.39 -0.51
N ASP A 81 1.89 3.44 0.41
CA ASP A 81 1.01 3.57 1.58
C ASP A 81 1.41 4.74 2.49
N TYR A 82 2.70 4.92 2.77
CA TYR A 82 3.20 6.07 3.53
C TYR A 82 2.83 7.40 2.87
N LEU A 83 3.09 7.52 1.56
CA LEU A 83 2.78 8.72 0.78
C LEU A 83 1.27 9.03 0.78
N ALA A 84 0.43 7.99 0.68
CA ALA A 84 -1.02 8.14 0.83
C ALA A 84 -1.41 8.65 2.23
N GLY A 85 -0.71 8.18 3.27
CA GLY A 85 -0.87 8.68 4.64
C GLY A 85 -0.51 10.17 4.77
N VAL A 86 0.62 10.59 4.22
CA VAL A 86 1.06 12.00 4.20
C VAL A 86 0.01 12.86 3.51
N TRP A 87 -0.50 12.44 2.36
CA TRP A 87 -1.61 13.12 1.69
C TRP A 87 -2.84 13.24 2.59
N ALA A 88 -3.26 12.15 3.25
CA ALA A 88 -4.42 12.16 4.14
C ALA A 88 -4.22 13.13 5.33
N LYS A 89 -2.99 13.29 5.83
CA LYS A 89 -2.67 14.29 6.86
C LYS A 89 -2.89 15.72 6.38
N HIS A 90 -2.49 16.03 5.16
CA HIS A 90 -2.73 17.35 4.58
C HIS A 90 -4.22 17.60 4.34
N VAL A 91 -4.96 16.59 3.86
CA VAL A 91 -6.43 16.66 3.69
C VAL A 91 -7.14 16.89 5.02
N GLN A 92 -6.69 16.24 6.10
CA GLN A 92 -7.16 16.52 7.46
C GLN A 92 -6.93 17.99 7.84
N GLY A 93 -5.73 18.52 7.60
CA GLY A 93 -5.39 19.93 7.90
C GLY A 93 -6.21 20.95 7.12
N MET A 94 -6.75 20.56 5.96
CA MET A 94 -7.66 21.37 5.15
C MET A 94 -9.13 21.27 5.60
N GLY A 95 -9.46 20.39 6.55
CA GLY A 95 -10.82 20.17 7.04
C GLY A 95 -11.70 19.35 6.09
N TYR A 96 -11.10 18.54 5.22
CA TYR A 96 -11.80 17.65 4.27
C TYR A 96 -11.92 16.20 4.75
N LEU A 97 -11.36 15.88 5.93
CA LEU A 97 -11.45 14.55 6.53
C LEU A 97 -12.61 14.53 7.54
N GLU A 98 -13.61 13.70 7.31
CA GLU A 98 -14.75 13.51 8.19
C GLU A 98 -14.43 12.51 9.32
N GLU A 99 -15.31 12.44 10.33
CA GLU A 99 -15.18 11.46 11.40
C GLU A 99 -15.39 10.05 10.85
N GLY A 100 -14.39 9.19 11.01
CA GLY A 100 -14.40 7.80 10.51
C GLY A 100 -13.61 7.58 9.23
N ASP A 101 -13.35 8.61 8.42
CA ASP A 101 -12.62 8.49 7.15
C ASP A 101 -11.22 7.90 7.30
N LEU A 102 -10.52 8.26 8.38
CA LEU A 102 -9.20 7.68 8.68
C LEU A 102 -9.30 6.16 8.91
N ASP A 103 -10.32 5.72 9.66
CA ASP A 103 -10.54 4.31 9.92
C ASP A 103 -10.95 3.57 8.64
N GLU A 104 -11.71 4.22 7.75
CA GLU A 104 -12.01 3.67 6.43
C GLU A 104 -10.76 3.46 5.58
N ALA A 105 -9.85 4.43 5.53
CA ALA A 105 -8.57 4.28 4.84
C ALA A 105 -7.70 3.19 5.46
N LEU A 106 -7.62 3.11 6.79
CA LEU A 106 -6.87 2.06 7.49
C LEU A 106 -7.45 0.67 7.19
N ASN A 107 -8.77 0.55 7.14
CA ASN A 107 -9.46 -0.69 6.77
C ASN A 107 -9.23 -1.04 5.30
N ALA A 108 -9.24 -0.06 4.40
CA ALA A 108 -8.93 -0.26 2.99
C ALA A 108 -7.48 -0.74 2.79
N ALA A 109 -6.49 -0.08 3.43
CA ALA A 109 -5.09 -0.49 3.41
C ALA A 109 -4.89 -1.91 3.94
N SER A 110 -5.56 -2.26 5.04
CA SER A 110 -5.54 -3.61 5.58
C SER A 110 -6.22 -4.63 4.68
N ALA A 111 -7.26 -4.26 3.93
CA ALA A 111 -8.02 -5.19 3.08
C ALA A 111 -7.21 -5.73 1.89
N VAL A 112 -6.22 -4.97 1.43
CA VAL A 112 -5.38 -5.28 0.27
C VAL A 112 -4.05 -5.95 0.64
N GLY A 113 -3.90 -6.42 1.89
CA GLY A 113 -2.77 -7.25 2.31
C GLY A 113 -2.83 -8.66 1.72
N ASP A 114 -1.69 -9.17 1.25
CA ASP A 114 -1.59 -10.48 0.61
C ASP A 114 -1.91 -11.63 1.58
N ASP A 115 -1.61 -11.48 2.87
CA ASP A 115 -1.95 -12.45 3.92
C ASP A 115 -3.46 -12.67 4.00
N ARG A 116 -4.24 -11.59 4.04
CA ARG A 116 -5.70 -11.64 4.08
C ARG A 116 -6.27 -12.19 2.78
N ILE A 117 -5.77 -11.74 1.63
CA ILE A 117 -6.23 -12.20 0.31
C ILE A 117 -5.95 -13.70 0.13
N GLN A 118 -4.74 -14.16 0.45
CA GLN A 118 -4.38 -15.58 0.32
C GLN A 118 -5.15 -16.47 1.29
N GLU A 119 -5.35 -16.03 2.53
CA GLU A 119 -6.15 -16.77 3.51
C GLU A 119 -7.60 -16.92 3.03
N GLN A 120 -8.21 -15.85 2.52
CA GLN A 120 -9.58 -15.91 1.96
C GLN A 120 -9.68 -16.77 0.70
N ALA A 121 -8.66 -16.75 -0.16
CA ALA A 121 -8.68 -17.47 -1.44
C ALA A 121 -8.31 -18.96 -1.31
N THR A 122 -7.40 -19.30 -0.38
CA THR A 122 -6.77 -20.63 -0.33
C THR A 122 -6.68 -21.25 1.07
N GLY A 123 -6.96 -20.48 2.13
CA GLY A 123 -6.81 -20.92 3.52
C GLY A 123 -5.36 -21.18 3.96
N ARG A 124 -4.38 -20.64 3.22
CA ARG A 124 -2.95 -20.73 3.51
C ARG A 124 -2.25 -19.45 3.11
N VAL A 125 -1.23 -19.07 3.87
CA VAL A 125 -0.40 -17.89 3.62
C VAL A 125 1.03 -18.32 3.28
N ASN A 126 1.57 -17.79 2.17
CA ASN A 126 2.97 -17.95 1.80
C ASN A 126 3.65 -16.58 1.61
N PRO A 127 4.47 -16.14 2.60
CA PRO A 127 5.15 -14.85 2.55
C PRO A 127 6.10 -14.65 1.36
N ASP A 128 6.69 -15.72 0.81
CA ASP A 128 7.63 -15.59 -0.31
C ASP A 128 6.95 -15.15 -1.62
N ASN A 129 5.61 -15.23 -1.67
CA ASN A 129 4.79 -14.81 -2.80
C ASN A 129 4.16 -13.43 -2.62
N PHE A 130 4.49 -12.71 -1.54
CA PHE A 130 3.92 -11.38 -1.31
C PHE A 130 4.47 -10.36 -2.29
N THR A 131 3.57 -9.48 -2.73
CA THR A 131 3.86 -8.32 -3.59
C THR A 131 3.35 -7.03 -2.95
N HIS A 132 2.26 -7.07 -2.19
CA HIS A 132 1.67 -5.92 -1.48
C HIS A 132 1.96 -5.92 0.03
N GLY A 133 2.53 -7.01 0.56
CA GLY A 133 2.86 -7.14 1.98
C GLY A 133 1.67 -7.60 2.83
N THR A 134 1.84 -7.58 4.15
CA THR A 134 0.76 -7.98 5.06
C THR A 134 -0.21 -6.84 5.33
N SER A 135 -1.44 -7.21 5.69
CA SER A 135 -2.49 -6.29 6.12
C SER A 135 -2.01 -5.32 7.20
N GLU A 136 -1.22 -5.82 8.16
CA GLU A 136 -0.67 -5.00 9.24
C GLU A 136 0.45 -4.07 8.78
N GLN A 137 1.33 -4.52 7.87
CA GLN A 137 2.38 -3.67 7.31
C GLN A 137 1.78 -2.48 6.57
N ARG A 138 0.79 -2.72 5.71
CA ARG A 138 0.11 -1.69 4.93
C ARG A 138 -0.57 -0.65 5.82
N ARG A 139 -1.36 -1.12 6.81
CA ARG A 139 -1.99 -0.26 7.82
C ARG A 139 -0.96 0.57 8.60
N THR A 140 0.14 -0.05 9.01
CA THR A 140 1.21 0.60 9.77
C THR A 140 1.86 1.73 8.97
N TRP A 141 2.24 1.48 7.72
CA TRP A 141 2.92 2.47 6.90
C TRP A 141 2.02 3.63 6.49
N PHE A 142 0.75 3.35 6.17
CA PHE A 142 -0.24 4.41 5.96
C PHE A 142 -0.43 5.28 7.21
N TYR A 143 -0.63 4.66 8.38
CA TYR A 143 -0.81 5.41 9.63
C TYR A 143 0.43 6.22 10.02
N LYS A 144 1.62 5.69 9.73
CA LYS A 144 2.89 6.38 9.96
C LYS A 144 3.00 7.65 9.12
N GLY A 145 2.73 7.55 7.82
CA GLY A 145 2.69 8.71 6.93
C GLY A 145 1.64 9.74 7.36
N PHE A 146 0.46 9.28 7.79
CA PHE A 146 -0.59 10.14 8.32
C PHE A 146 -0.19 10.86 9.61
N THR A 147 0.55 10.20 10.50
CA THR A 147 0.98 10.79 11.77
C THR A 147 2.07 11.84 11.54
N ASN A 148 3.06 11.54 10.70
CA ASN A 148 4.17 12.44 10.43
C ASN A 148 3.75 13.62 9.54
N GLY A 149 3.10 13.35 8.40
CA GLY A 149 2.68 14.38 7.46
C GLY A 149 3.82 15.03 6.66
N ASP A 150 4.98 14.37 6.58
CA ASP A 150 6.15 14.79 5.81
C ASP A 150 6.87 13.56 5.22
N LEU A 151 8.04 13.77 4.62
CA LEU A 151 8.84 12.70 3.98
C LEU A 151 10.02 12.23 4.83
N GLU A 152 10.09 12.59 6.11
CA GLU A 152 11.27 12.26 6.93
C GLU A 152 11.38 10.76 7.21
N GLU A 153 10.26 10.04 7.21
CA GLU A 153 10.18 8.64 7.63
C GLU A 153 9.64 7.68 6.56
N TRP A 154 9.70 8.08 5.29
CA TRP A 154 9.18 7.34 4.12
C TRP A 154 10.08 6.21 3.60
N ASP A 155 11.28 6.05 4.16
CA ASP A 155 12.24 5.04 3.68
C ASP A 155 11.82 3.64 4.14
N THR A 156 11.26 2.87 3.21
CA THR A 156 10.92 1.46 3.38
C THR A 156 12.01 0.51 2.87
N PHE A 157 13.01 1.03 2.17
CA PHE A 157 14.07 0.25 1.52
C PHE A 157 15.21 -0.10 2.48
N SER A 158 15.46 0.75 3.48
CA SER A 158 16.50 0.54 4.50
C SER A 158 16.04 -0.30 5.71
N LEU A 159 14.79 -0.76 5.76
CA LEU A 159 14.30 -1.58 6.88
C LEU A 159 14.98 -2.96 6.87
N GLU A 160 15.81 -3.28 7.86
CA GLU A 160 16.51 -4.58 7.90
C GLU A 160 15.55 -5.77 8.15
N GLU A 161 14.39 -5.54 8.76
CA GLU A 161 13.33 -6.53 8.91
C GLU A 161 11.99 -5.81 8.74
N ILE A 162 11.27 -6.07 7.64
CA ILE A 162 9.87 -5.65 7.53
C ILE A 162 9.17 -6.36 8.68
N MET A 163 8.73 -5.60 9.68
CA MET A 163 8.24 -6.07 10.97
C MET A 163 7.23 -7.22 10.82
N VAL A 164 7.73 -8.45 10.81
CA VAL A 164 6.96 -9.62 11.19
C VAL A 164 6.89 -9.50 12.69
N SER A 165 5.68 -9.22 13.18
CA SER A 165 5.37 -9.23 14.60
C SER A 165 6.10 -10.40 15.26
N ARG A 166 6.96 -10.09 16.23
CA ARG A 166 7.41 -11.04 17.24
C ARG A 166 6.20 -11.55 18.00
N PHE A 167 5.49 -12.51 17.44
CA PHE A 167 4.74 -13.47 18.23
C PHE A 167 5.67 -14.66 18.44
N ASN A 168 6.20 -14.71 19.66
CA ASN A 168 6.88 -15.87 20.22
C ASN A 168 6.07 -17.13 19.93
N LEU A 169 6.67 -18.08 19.21
CA LEU A 169 6.37 -19.49 19.41
C LEU A 169 7.40 -20.03 20.40
N SER A 170 6.99 -20.04 21.67
CA SER A 170 7.42 -21.06 22.64
C SER A 170 6.51 -22.27 22.51
#